data_AF-A0A8C7X1B3-F1
#
_entry.id   AF-A0A8C7X1B3-F1
#
_cell.length_a   1.000
_cell.length_b   1.000
_cell.length_c   1.000
_cell.angle_alpha   90.00
_cell.angle_beta   90.00
_cell.angle_gamma   90.00
#
_symmetry.space_group_name_H-M   'P 1'
#
loop_
_entity.id
_entity.type
_entity.pdbx_description
1 polymer ?
#
loop_
_entity_poly.entity_id
_entity_poly.type
_entity_poly.pdbx_seq_one_letter_code
_entity_poly.pdbx_strand_id
1 'polypeptide(L)'
;MGVRTYKAFTSSHSLPVISCIFFIFFVICFHLKIHSDHLLFYFKSLPSGLLLMNCFLSPLLFSREFLMGTDKPGIAADGEGPQRPVHVDSFHMDIHEVTNQQFQSFVRATGYITEAEKFGDSFVFEGIVSEDVKSQISQAVAAAPWWLPVKGANWKHPEGPDSNITDRMDHPVIQVSWNDASAYCSWVNKRLPTEAEWEFACRGSLKDRLYPWGNKLNPKGQHYANLWQGEFPAHNSAEDGYTKTSPVMSFPGNAFGLYDMVGNAWEWTSDWWSVHHTTDHQHNPTGPPSGTDKVKKGGSYMCHKSYCYRYRCAARSQNTPDSSASNLGFRCAAEQKR
;
A
#
# COMPACT_ATOMS: atom_id res chain seq x y z
N MET A 1 21.74 -71.21 -13.08
CA MET A 1 20.63 -71.23 -14.06
C MET A 1 19.49 -70.39 -13.52
N GLY A 2 18.94 -69.47 -14.32
CA GLY A 2 17.73 -68.71 -13.98
C GLY A 2 17.92 -67.19 -13.87
N VAL A 3 18.39 -66.54 -14.93
CA VAL A 3 18.25 -65.08 -15.10
C VAL A 3 16.80 -64.80 -15.50
N ARG A 4 16.09 -63.95 -14.74
CA ARG A 4 14.82 -63.36 -15.17
C ARG A 4 15.00 -61.85 -15.38
N THR A 5 14.80 -61.49 -16.63
CA THR A 5 14.67 -60.15 -17.21
C THR A 5 13.50 -59.35 -16.63
N TYR A 6 13.70 -58.05 -16.43
CA TYR A 6 12.62 -57.07 -16.45
C TYR A 6 12.90 -56.01 -17.51
N LYS A 7 11.94 -55.90 -18.44
CA LYS A 7 11.89 -54.94 -19.55
C LYS A 7 11.66 -53.52 -19.01
N ALA A 8 12.34 -52.57 -19.63
CA ALA A 8 12.07 -51.14 -19.50
C ALA A 8 10.69 -50.77 -20.08
N PHE A 9 10.01 -49.86 -19.39
CA PHE A 9 8.98 -48.99 -19.97
C PHE A 9 9.41 -47.54 -19.70
N THR A 10 9.58 -46.79 -20.78
CA THR A 10 9.90 -45.37 -20.79
C THR A 10 8.65 -44.54 -20.49
N SER A 11 8.76 -43.56 -19.59
CA SER A 11 7.88 -42.41 -19.55
C SER A 11 8.69 -41.20 -19.06
N SER A 12 8.67 -40.18 -19.90
CA SER A 12 9.33 -38.89 -19.80
C SER A 12 8.69 -38.00 -18.75
N HIS A 13 9.46 -37.48 -17.79
CA HIS A 13 9.31 -36.12 -17.28
C HIS A 13 10.66 -35.61 -16.76
N SER A 14 11.28 -34.77 -17.58
CA SER A 14 12.38 -33.89 -17.20
C SER A 14 11.87 -32.84 -16.21
N LEU A 15 12.11 -33.08 -14.91
CA LEU A 15 12.21 -32.03 -13.88
C LEU A 15 13.71 -31.76 -13.68
N PRO A 16 14.34 -30.78 -14.34
CA PRO A 16 15.79 -30.67 -14.28
C PRO A 16 16.23 -29.52 -13.39
N VAL A 17 17.04 -29.89 -12.38
CA VAL A 17 18.23 -29.15 -11.93
C VAL A 17 18.02 -27.86 -11.11
N ILE A 18 16.98 -27.06 -11.36
CA ILE A 18 16.77 -25.77 -10.68
C ILE A 18 16.51 -25.99 -9.17
N SER A 19 15.63 -26.92 -8.81
CA SER A 19 15.27 -27.20 -7.41
C SER A 19 16.44 -27.71 -6.56
N CYS A 20 17.41 -28.43 -7.16
CA CYS A 20 18.59 -28.92 -6.44
C CYS A 20 19.62 -27.83 -6.16
N ILE A 21 19.78 -26.84 -7.05
CA ILE A 21 20.68 -25.70 -6.82
C ILE A 21 20.15 -24.80 -5.69
N PHE A 22 18.83 -24.62 -5.60
CA PHE A 22 18.18 -23.84 -4.53
C PHE A 22 18.39 -24.43 -3.13
N PHE A 23 18.33 -25.75 -2.98
CA PHE A 23 18.52 -26.39 -1.67
C PHE A 23 19.98 -26.32 -1.20
N ILE A 24 20.93 -26.46 -2.13
CA ILE A 24 22.36 -26.39 -1.83
C ILE A 24 22.77 -24.95 -1.45
N PHE A 25 22.25 -23.92 -2.12
CA PHE A 25 22.53 -22.53 -1.77
C PHE A 25 21.93 -22.10 -0.42
N PHE A 26 20.73 -22.60 -0.07
CA PHE A 26 20.10 -22.30 1.20
C PHE A 26 20.89 -22.86 2.39
N VAL A 27 21.43 -24.07 2.25
CA VAL A 27 22.29 -24.70 3.27
C VAL A 27 23.62 -23.96 3.42
N ILE A 28 24.20 -23.49 2.30
CA ILE A 28 25.47 -22.75 2.30
C ILE A 28 25.30 -21.36 2.95
N CYS A 29 24.23 -20.61 2.65
CA CYS A 29 23.98 -19.30 3.24
C CYS A 29 23.70 -19.36 4.75
N PHE A 30 23.02 -20.40 5.22
CA PHE A 30 22.73 -20.59 6.65
C PHE A 30 23.99 -20.96 7.45
N HIS A 31 24.95 -21.66 6.84
CA HIS A 31 26.23 -22.00 7.47
C HIS A 31 27.28 -20.88 7.41
N LEU A 32 27.21 -19.97 6.44
CA LEU A 32 28.27 -18.96 6.21
C LEU A 32 27.99 -17.54 6.75
N LYS A 33 26.84 -17.26 7.39
CA LYS A 33 26.49 -15.92 7.91
C LYS A 33 26.77 -14.79 6.91
N ILE A 34 26.37 -14.97 5.65
CA ILE A 34 26.55 -13.94 4.62
C ILE A 34 25.48 -12.85 4.83
N HIS A 35 25.92 -11.60 5.00
CA HIS A 35 25.04 -10.43 5.17
C HIS A 35 24.11 -10.24 3.95
N SER A 36 22.89 -9.77 4.24
CA SER A 36 21.75 -9.53 3.34
C SER A 36 22.06 -8.76 2.05
N ASP A 37 23.13 -7.96 2.03
CA ASP A 37 23.44 -7.04 0.94
C ASP A 37 23.99 -7.76 -0.31
N HIS A 38 24.57 -8.95 -0.16
CA HIS A 38 25.08 -9.72 -1.30
C HIS A 38 23.99 -10.53 -2.04
N LEU A 39 22.86 -10.83 -1.39
CA LEU A 39 21.72 -11.48 -2.03
C LEU A 39 21.05 -10.57 -3.07
N LEU A 40 20.98 -9.26 -2.80
CA LEU A 40 20.38 -8.25 -3.68
C LEU A 40 21.07 -8.12 -5.05
N PHE A 41 22.35 -8.50 -5.15
CA PHE A 41 23.11 -8.35 -6.39
C PHE A 41 22.85 -9.48 -7.39
N TYR A 42 22.64 -10.72 -6.91
CA TYR A 42 22.48 -11.89 -7.78
C TYR A 42 21.10 -11.94 -8.45
N PHE A 43 20.04 -11.50 -7.77
CA PHE A 43 18.67 -11.56 -8.31
C PHE A 43 18.37 -10.51 -9.40
N LYS A 44 19.20 -9.47 -9.57
CA LYS A 44 19.01 -8.41 -10.59
C LYS A 44 19.27 -8.85 -12.04
N SER A 45 19.84 -10.04 -12.26
CA SER A 45 20.36 -10.46 -13.57
C SER A 45 19.45 -11.39 -14.39
N LEU A 46 18.26 -11.75 -13.89
CA LEU A 46 17.32 -12.62 -14.59
C LEU A 46 15.94 -11.94 -14.77
N PRO A 47 15.27 -12.08 -15.93
CA PRO A 47 13.92 -11.53 -16.15
C PRO A 47 12.88 -12.03 -15.13
N SER A 48 13.12 -13.20 -14.54
CA SER A 48 12.33 -13.84 -13.48
C SER A 48 12.78 -13.52 -12.05
N GLY A 49 13.89 -12.78 -11.87
CA GLY A 49 14.45 -12.43 -10.55
C GLY A 49 13.63 -11.38 -9.80
N LEU A 50 12.94 -10.48 -10.51
CA LEU A 50 12.07 -9.47 -9.91
C LEU A 50 10.78 -10.08 -9.32
N LEU A 51 10.26 -11.15 -9.94
CA LEU A 51 9.10 -11.89 -9.44
C LEU A 51 9.44 -12.64 -8.14
N LEU A 52 10.68 -13.14 -8.03
CA LEU A 52 11.15 -13.84 -6.83
C LEU A 52 11.35 -12.89 -5.65
N MET A 53 11.85 -11.67 -5.88
CA MET A 53 12.13 -10.72 -4.78
C MET A 53 10.84 -10.18 -4.12
N ASN A 54 9.74 -10.03 -4.86
CA ASN A 54 8.44 -9.56 -4.34
C ASN A 54 7.69 -10.59 -3.46
N CYS A 55 8.11 -11.86 -3.44
CA CYS A 55 7.60 -12.86 -2.50
C CYS A 55 8.32 -12.86 -1.14
N PHE A 56 9.47 -12.19 -1.00
CA PHE A 56 10.27 -12.22 0.22
C PHE A 56 10.00 -11.05 1.20
N LEU A 57 9.17 -10.08 0.83
CA LEU A 57 8.95 -8.83 1.60
C LEU A 57 7.51 -8.68 2.13
N SER A 58 6.78 -9.79 2.30
CA SER A 58 5.45 -9.76 2.92
C SER A 58 5.45 -10.70 4.14
N PRO A 59 5.66 -10.21 5.38
CA PRO A 59 5.65 -11.07 6.57
C PRO A 59 4.30 -11.76 6.71
N LEU A 60 4.32 -12.98 7.27
CA LEU A 60 3.10 -13.64 7.71
C LEU A 60 2.60 -12.95 8.99
N LEU A 61 1.41 -12.38 8.93
CA LEU A 61 0.70 -11.88 10.09
C LEU A 61 -0.18 -13.00 10.62
N PHE A 62 0.05 -13.40 11.86
CA PHE A 62 -0.65 -14.55 12.45
C PHE A 62 -2.08 -14.21 12.84
N SER A 63 -2.97 -15.17 12.59
CA SER A 63 -4.39 -15.13 12.95
C SER A 63 -4.61 -14.66 14.37
N ARG A 64 -5.52 -13.70 14.54
CA ARG A 64 -5.85 -13.14 15.85
C ARG A 64 -7.16 -12.35 15.81
N GLU A 65 -7.82 -12.29 16.95
CA GLU A 65 -8.88 -11.32 17.21
C GLU A 65 -8.32 -9.94 17.62
N PHE A 66 -8.88 -8.87 17.06
CA PHE A 66 -8.63 -7.50 17.48
C PHE A 66 -9.91 -6.67 17.55
N LEU A 67 -9.82 -5.50 18.18
CA LEU A 67 -10.89 -4.52 18.22
C LEU A 67 -10.72 -3.55 17.05
N MET A 68 -11.59 -3.67 16.04
CA MET A 68 -11.67 -2.76 14.89
C MET A 68 -12.50 -1.53 15.25
N GLY A 69 -12.14 -0.37 14.70
CA GLY A 69 -12.81 0.89 14.96
C GLY A 69 -12.52 1.46 16.36
N THR A 70 -13.38 2.38 16.79
CA THR A 70 -13.26 3.07 18.09
C THR A 70 -14.62 3.57 18.58
N ASP A 71 -14.86 3.51 19.89
CA ASP A 71 -16.00 4.16 20.54
C ASP A 71 -15.77 5.66 20.81
N LYS A 72 -14.58 6.16 20.45
CA LYS A 72 -14.18 7.57 20.53
C LYS A 72 -13.81 8.05 19.13
N PRO A 73 -14.78 8.22 18.22
CA PRO A 73 -14.50 8.59 16.84
C PRO A 73 -13.85 9.97 16.78
N GLY A 74 -12.78 10.09 16.00
CA GLY A 74 -12.17 11.38 15.69
C GLY A 74 -12.99 12.16 14.65
N ILE A 75 -13.67 11.44 13.75
CA ILE A 75 -14.60 12.00 12.75
C ILE A 75 -15.86 11.12 12.73
N ALA A 76 -16.92 11.56 13.41
CA ALA A 76 -18.14 10.75 13.56
C ALA A 76 -18.83 10.41 12.22
N ALA A 77 -18.79 11.33 11.25
CA ALA A 77 -19.41 11.14 9.94
C ALA A 77 -18.79 10.00 9.10
N ASP A 78 -17.57 9.57 9.44
CA ASP A 78 -16.86 8.51 8.71
C ASP A 78 -17.23 7.10 9.21
N GLY A 79 -18.06 6.98 10.26
CA GLY A 79 -18.40 5.68 10.83
C GLY A 79 -17.18 4.93 11.39
N GLU A 80 -16.28 5.64 12.09
CA GLU A 80 -15.12 5.00 12.75
C GLU A 80 -15.52 4.03 13.88
N GLY A 81 -16.71 4.22 14.44
CA GLY A 81 -17.32 3.35 15.45
C GLY A 81 -18.54 2.58 14.92
N PRO A 82 -19.13 1.72 15.76
CA PRO A 82 -18.66 1.34 17.09
C PRO A 82 -17.37 0.51 17.03
N GLN A 83 -16.65 0.46 18.15
CA GLN A 83 -15.59 -0.52 18.34
C GLN A 83 -16.21 -1.93 18.36
N ARG A 84 -15.59 -2.87 17.64
CA ARG A 84 -16.17 -4.21 17.43
C ARG A 84 -15.10 -5.31 17.36
N PRO A 85 -15.37 -6.50 17.90
CA PRO A 85 -14.44 -7.62 17.83
C PRO A 85 -14.44 -8.24 16.42
N VAL A 86 -13.24 -8.39 15.86
CA VAL A 86 -13.02 -8.97 14.54
C VAL A 86 -11.90 -10.00 14.62
N HIS A 87 -12.19 -11.23 14.18
CA HIS A 87 -11.19 -12.25 13.91
C HIS A 87 -10.64 -12.08 12.49
N VAL A 88 -9.31 -12.03 12.36
CA VAL A 88 -8.60 -12.03 11.08
C VAL A 88 -7.73 -13.28 11.03
N ASP A 89 -7.88 -14.09 9.99
CA ASP A 89 -7.04 -15.26 9.72
C ASP A 89 -5.60 -14.86 9.40
N SER A 90 -4.68 -15.82 9.38
CA SER A 90 -3.29 -15.56 9.00
C SER A 90 -3.19 -15.19 7.52
N PHE A 91 -2.49 -14.11 7.22
CA PHE A 91 -2.29 -13.62 5.85
C PHE A 91 -0.94 -12.93 5.71
N HIS A 92 -0.51 -12.69 4.47
CA HIS A 92 0.68 -11.90 4.15
C HIS A 92 0.28 -10.48 3.76
N MET A 93 1.08 -9.50 4.13
CA MET A 93 0.93 -8.12 3.65
C MET A 93 2.28 -7.48 3.34
N ASP A 94 2.32 -6.67 2.29
CA ASP A 94 3.51 -5.95 1.89
C ASP A 94 3.98 -5.00 3.00
N ILE A 95 5.28 -5.04 3.29
CA ILE A 95 5.88 -4.19 4.34
C ILE A 95 5.78 -2.70 4.03
N HIS A 96 5.60 -2.32 2.76
CA HIS A 96 5.54 -0.93 2.32
C HIS A 96 4.51 -0.76 1.19
N GLU A 97 4.17 0.50 0.90
CA GLU A 97 3.34 0.89 -0.26
C GLU A 97 4.00 0.45 -1.57
N VAL A 98 3.21 0.14 -2.61
CA VAL A 98 3.78 -0.19 -3.92
C VAL A 98 4.56 1.00 -4.47
N THR A 99 5.82 0.79 -4.87
CA THR A 99 6.68 1.88 -5.35
C THR A 99 6.48 2.19 -6.83
N ASN A 100 6.91 3.38 -7.24
CA ASN A 100 7.00 3.75 -8.66
C ASN A 100 7.80 2.74 -9.49
N GLN A 101 8.89 2.17 -8.96
CA GLN A 101 9.68 1.15 -9.64
C GLN A 101 8.92 -0.17 -9.83
N GLN A 102 8.21 -0.61 -8.79
CA GLN A 102 7.39 -1.80 -8.84
C GLN A 102 6.24 -1.63 -9.85
N PHE A 103 5.52 -0.51 -9.79
CA PHE A 103 4.44 -0.21 -10.71
C PHE A 103 4.92 -0.03 -12.17
N GLN A 104 6.08 0.60 -12.37
CA GLN A 104 6.70 0.69 -13.70
C GLN A 104 7.01 -0.69 -14.28
N SER A 105 7.40 -1.66 -13.45
CA SER A 105 7.66 -3.03 -13.89
C SER A 105 6.37 -3.72 -14.35
N PHE A 106 5.26 -3.53 -13.63
CA PHE A 106 3.92 -3.96 -14.04
C PHE A 106 3.52 -3.36 -15.39
N VAL A 107 3.61 -2.04 -15.54
CA VAL A 107 3.22 -1.35 -16.78
C VAL A 107 4.08 -1.80 -17.96
N ARG A 108 5.40 -1.95 -17.78
CA ARG A 108 6.30 -2.46 -18.83
C ARG A 108 5.98 -3.89 -19.25
N ALA A 109 5.60 -4.75 -18.30
CA ALA A 109 5.32 -6.15 -18.58
C ALA A 109 3.96 -6.38 -19.26
N THR A 110 2.98 -5.51 -18.99
CA THR A 110 1.58 -5.72 -19.41
C THR A 110 1.09 -4.73 -20.46
N GLY A 111 1.79 -3.60 -20.64
CA GLY A 111 1.29 -2.49 -21.44
C GLY A 111 0.09 -1.78 -20.78
N TYR A 112 -0.10 -1.93 -19.47
CA TYR A 112 -1.24 -1.36 -18.75
C TYR A 112 -1.28 0.17 -18.86
N ILE A 113 -2.48 0.71 -19.09
CA ILE A 113 -2.78 2.14 -19.12
C ILE A 113 -3.70 2.43 -17.95
N THR A 114 -3.30 3.32 -17.05
CA THR A 114 -4.10 3.64 -15.85
C THR A 114 -5.37 4.39 -16.20
N GLU A 115 -6.33 4.44 -15.27
CA GLU A 115 -7.56 5.22 -15.48
C GLU A 115 -7.28 6.73 -15.62
N ALA A 116 -6.35 7.28 -14.84
CA ALA A 116 -5.89 8.66 -15.02
C ALA A 116 -5.36 8.92 -16.44
N GLU A 117 -4.58 7.99 -17.00
CA GLU A 117 -4.08 8.10 -18.38
C GLU A 117 -5.23 8.01 -19.42
N LYS A 118 -6.28 7.20 -19.16
CA LYS A 118 -7.45 7.07 -20.05
C LYS A 118 -8.37 8.28 -20.00
N PHE A 119 -8.63 8.82 -18.80
CA PHE A 119 -9.45 10.02 -18.62
C PHE A 119 -8.72 11.27 -19.12
N GLY A 120 -7.39 11.30 -19.00
CA GLY A 120 -6.54 12.40 -19.47
C GLY A 120 -6.29 13.49 -18.43
N ASP A 121 -6.81 13.33 -17.22
CA ASP A 121 -6.54 14.17 -16.05
C ASP A 121 -6.60 13.36 -14.76
N SER A 122 -6.09 13.97 -13.68
CA SER A 122 -6.21 13.45 -12.32
C SER A 122 -6.10 14.58 -11.31
N PHE A 123 -6.48 14.33 -10.05
CA PHE A 123 -6.48 15.35 -9.01
C PHE A 123 -5.08 15.60 -8.44
N VAL A 124 -4.66 16.85 -8.43
CA VAL A 124 -3.39 17.29 -7.85
C VAL A 124 -3.64 18.38 -6.82
N PHE A 125 -2.90 18.31 -5.72
CA PHE A 125 -2.92 19.36 -4.69
C PHE A 125 -2.32 20.66 -5.24
N GLU A 126 -3.06 21.76 -5.12
CA GLU A 126 -2.68 23.08 -5.64
C GLU A 126 -1.27 23.52 -5.22
N GLY A 127 -0.86 23.23 -3.96
CA GLY A 127 0.44 23.65 -3.43
C GLY A 127 1.65 22.92 -4.03
N ILE A 128 1.45 21.94 -4.93
CA ILE A 128 2.52 21.23 -5.63
C ILE A 128 2.42 21.31 -7.16
N VAL A 129 1.41 22.02 -7.69
CA VAL A 129 1.26 22.29 -9.13
C VAL A 129 2.14 23.47 -9.52
N SER A 130 2.79 23.43 -10.68
CA SER A 130 3.57 24.57 -11.18
C SER A 130 2.64 25.74 -11.56
N GLU A 131 3.15 26.97 -11.47
CA GLU A 131 2.35 28.15 -11.84
C GLU A 131 1.88 28.12 -13.30
N ASP A 132 2.71 27.59 -14.21
CA ASP A 132 2.37 27.44 -15.63
C ASP A 132 1.16 26.52 -15.83
N VAL A 133 1.13 25.37 -15.15
CA VAL A 133 0.00 24.44 -15.21
C VAL A 133 -1.23 25.02 -14.51
N LYS A 134 -1.03 25.63 -13.32
CA LYS A 134 -2.10 26.21 -12.51
C LYS A 134 -2.83 27.34 -13.24
N SER A 135 -2.11 28.16 -14.02
CA SER A 135 -2.70 29.26 -14.81
C SER A 135 -3.73 28.80 -15.85
N GLN A 136 -3.71 27.51 -16.22
CA GLN A 136 -4.60 26.91 -17.22
C GLN A 136 -5.86 26.30 -16.61
N ILE A 137 -5.98 26.28 -15.28
CA ILE A 137 -7.04 25.60 -14.56
C ILE A 137 -8.04 26.61 -14.00
N SER A 138 -9.31 26.43 -14.34
CA SER A 138 -10.42 27.27 -13.86
C SER A 138 -11.39 26.53 -12.94
N GLN A 139 -11.16 25.24 -12.71
CA GLN A 139 -12.04 24.35 -11.94
C GLN A 139 -11.29 23.77 -10.74
N ALA A 140 -12.01 23.61 -9.62
CA ALA A 140 -11.52 22.98 -8.42
C ALA A 140 -12.64 22.19 -7.75
N VAL A 141 -12.30 21.26 -6.87
CA VAL A 141 -13.30 20.52 -6.09
C VAL A 141 -13.99 21.46 -5.11
N ALA A 142 -15.32 21.63 -5.22
CA ALA A 142 -16.07 22.60 -4.42
C ALA A 142 -15.92 22.42 -2.91
N ALA A 143 -15.86 21.17 -2.43
CA ALA A 143 -15.69 20.86 -1.00
C ALA A 143 -14.24 21.00 -0.50
N ALA A 144 -13.27 21.11 -1.42
CA ALA A 144 -11.85 21.13 -1.11
C ALA A 144 -11.10 21.86 -2.26
N PRO A 145 -11.12 23.20 -2.28
CA PRO A 145 -10.70 24.00 -3.45
C PRO A 145 -9.22 23.88 -3.79
N TRP A 146 -8.39 23.37 -2.89
CA TRP A 146 -6.98 23.06 -3.14
C TRP A 146 -6.78 21.78 -3.98
N TRP A 147 -7.84 21.11 -4.45
CA TRP A 147 -7.75 20.00 -5.39
C TRP A 147 -8.11 20.44 -6.81
N LEU A 148 -7.12 20.34 -7.70
CA LEU A 148 -7.22 20.76 -9.10
C LEU A 148 -7.25 19.54 -10.02
N PRO A 149 -8.16 19.47 -11.01
CA PRO A 149 -8.11 18.45 -12.07
C PRO A 149 -7.04 18.85 -13.10
N VAL A 150 -5.85 18.26 -12.99
CA VAL A 150 -4.70 18.60 -13.84
C VAL A 150 -4.65 17.68 -15.05
N LYS A 151 -4.77 18.24 -16.25
CA LYS A 151 -4.61 17.49 -17.50
C LYS A 151 -3.21 16.89 -17.60
N GLY A 152 -3.13 15.63 -17.98
CA GLY A 152 -1.88 14.88 -18.09
C GLY A 152 -1.27 14.47 -16.75
N ALA A 153 -1.89 14.80 -15.61
CA ALA A 153 -1.45 14.24 -14.33
C ALA A 153 -1.78 12.75 -14.26
N ASN A 154 -0.78 11.94 -13.96
CA ASN A 154 -0.87 10.49 -13.82
C ASN A 154 0.34 9.97 -13.04
N TRP A 155 0.47 8.66 -12.90
CA TRP A 155 1.54 8.05 -12.08
C TRP A 155 2.96 8.37 -12.57
N LYS A 156 3.18 8.64 -13.87
CA LYS A 156 4.48 9.06 -14.43
C LYS A 156 4.72 10.56 -14.29
N HIS A 157 3.64 11.33 -14.26
CA HIS A 157 3.59 12.78 -14.17
C HIS A 157 2.72 13.24 -12.97
N PRO A 158 3.10 12.93 -11.70
CA PRO A 158 2.23 13.12 -10.55
C PRO A 158 1.69 14.53 -10.28
N GLU A 159 2.42 15.58 -10.67
CA GLU A 159 1.99 16.98 -10.49
C GLU A 159 1.45 17.62 -11.79
N GLY A 160 1.47 16.90 -12.90
CA GLY A 160 1.18 17.45 -14.22
C GLY A 160 2.28 17.18 -15.24
N PRO A 161 2.08 17.59 -16.50
CA PRO A 161 2.87 17.16 -17.66
C PRO A 161 4.35 17.58 -17.62
N ASP A 162 4.69 18.58 -16.81
CA ASP A 162 6.05 19.10 -16.58
C ASP A 162 6.78 18.39 -15.43
N SER A 163 6.09 17.52 -14.68
CA SER A 163 6.67 16.71 -13.61
C SER A 163 7.12 15.33 -14.12
N ASN A 164 7.91 14.59 -13.34
CA ASN A 164 8.27 13.21 -13.65
C ASN A 164 8.65 12.41 -12.38
N ILE A 165 8.87 11.10 -12.51
CA ILE A 165 9.23 10.22 -11.39
C ILE A 165 10.71 9.81 -11.30
N THR A 166 11.62 10.39 -12.10
CA THR A 166 13.00 9.89 -12.23
C THR A 166 13.74 9.82 -10.90
N ASP A 167 13.51 10.81 -10.03
CA ASP A 167 14.20 10.95 -8.74
C ASP A 167 13.37 10.43 -7.56
N ARG A 168 12.30 9.67 -7.83
CA ARG A 168 11.36 9.16 -6.82
C ARG A 168 10.87 7.74 -7.14
N MET A 169 11.76 6.92 -7.69
CA MET A 169 11.44 5.53 -8.08
C MET A 169 11.12 4.63 -6.87
N ASP A 170 11.59 5.00 -5.67
CA ASP A 170 11.35 4.36 -4.37
C ASP A 170 10.25 5.04 -3.53
N HIS A 171 9.60 6.09 -4.05
CA HIS A 171 8.38 6.64 -3.44
C HIS A 171 7.16 5.78 -3.79
N PRO A 172 6.06 5.87 -3.01
CA PRO A 172 4.81 5.21 -3.37
C PRO A 172 4.32 5.67 -4.73
N VAL A 173 3.81 4.74 -5.52
CA VAL A 173 3.05 5.08 -6.72
C VAL A 173 1.75 5.75 -6.29
N ILE A 174 1.47 6.90 -6.91
CA ILE A 174 0.27 7.72 -6.68
C ILE A 174 -0.43 7.98 -8.02
N GLN A 175 -1.57 8.68 -8.01
CA GLN A 175 -2.42 8.84 -9.20
C GLN A 175 -2.91 7.49 -9.77
N VAL A 176 -3.16 6.53 -8.88
CA VAL A 176 -3.65 5.19 -9.22
C VAL A 176 -5.05 5.00 -8.64
N SER A 177 -5.97 4.51 -9.45
CA SER A 177 -7.32 4.19 -9.04
C SER A 177 -7.38 2.87 -8.28
N TRP A 178 -8.56 2.54 -7.74
CA TRP A 178 -8.78 1.23 -7.13
C TRP A 178 -8.67 0.11 -8.18
N ASN A 179 -9.12 0.36 -9.41
CA ASN A 179 -9.03 -0.60 -10.50
C ASN A 179 -7.56 -0.83 -10.93
N ASP A 180 -6.75 0.24 -10.96
CA ASP A 180 -5.32 0.17 -11.23
C ASP A 180 -4.59 -0.67 -10.16
N ALA A 181 -4.90 -0.39 -8.89
CA ALA A 181 -4.34 -1.09 -7.74
C ALA A 181 -4.71 -2.59 -7.73
N SER A 182 -5.98 -2.90 -8.00
CA SER A 182 -6.50 -4.27 -8.09
C SER A 182 -5.85 -5.04 -9.25
N ALA A 183 -5.66 -4.40 -10.41
CA ALA A 183 -4.98 -4.99 -11.56
C ALA A 183 -3.50 -5.29 -11.25
N TYR A 184 -2.80 -4.35 -10.61
CA TYR A 184 -1.42 -4.57 -10.18
C TYR A 184 -1.31 -5.74 -9.19
N CYS A 185 -2.12 -5.73 -8.11
CA CYS A 185 -2.03 -6.79 -7.11
C CYS A 185 -2.33 -8.16 -7.72
N SER A 186 -3.31 -8.25 -8.64
CA SER A 186 -3.60 -9.48 -9.37
C SER A 186 -2.42 -9.96 -10.22
N TRP A 187 -1.71 -9.04 -10.91
CA TRP A 187 -0.54 -9.36 -11.73
C TRP A 187 0.60 -9.97 -10.91
N VAL A 188 0.80 -9.51 -9.66
CA VAL A 188 1.80 -10.12 -8.74
C VAL A 188 1.25 -11.32 -7.95
N ASN A 189 0.09 -11.89 -8.33
CA ASN A 189 -0.59 -12.98 -7.62
C ASN A 189 -0.92 -12.66 -6.15
N LYS A 190 -1.32 -11.41 -5.90
CA LYS A 190 -1.79 -10.87 -4.61
C LYS A 190 -3.20 -10.31 -4.77
N ARG A 191 -3.70 -9.61 -3.76
CA ARG A 191 -4.95 -8.85 -3.75
C ARG A 191 -4.78 -7.56 -2.94
N LEU A 192 -5.77 -6.68 -2.98
CA LEU A 192 -5.86 -5.62 -1.97
C LEU A 192 -6.23 -6.24 -0.59
N PRO A 193 -5.76 -5.66 0.52
CA PRO A 193 -6.22 -6.06 1.86
C PRO A 193 -7.68 -5.67 2.06
N THR A 194 -8.40 -6.41 2.92
CA THR A 194 -9.67 -5.92 3.44
C THR A 194 -9.44 -4.72 4.37
N GLU A 195 -10.48 -3.92 4.63
CA GLU A 195 -10.38 -2.82 5.61
C GLU A 195 -9.96 -3.36 6.99
N ALA A 196 -10.49 -4.53 7.37
CA ALA A 196 -10.18 -5.17 8.64
C ALA A 196 -8.73 -5.68 8.71
N GLU A 197 -8.24 -6.34 7.66
CA GLU A 197 -6.84 -6.77 7.56
C GLU A 197 -5.88 -5.58 7.64
N TRP A 198 -6.18 -4.51 6.90
CA TRP A 198 -5.39 -3.30 6.89
C TRP A 198 -5.31 -2.67 8.28
N GLU A 199 -6.45 -2.53 8.98
CA GLU A 199 -6.49 -1.92 10.30
C GLU A 199 -5.85 -2.81 11.38
N PHE A 200 -6.08 -4.12 11.31
CA PHE A 200 -5.42 -5.12 12.15
C PHE A 200 -3.90 -4.95 12.09
N ALA A 201 -3.38 -4.84 10.88
CA ALA A 201 -1.96 -4.73 10.65
C ALA A 201 -1.40 -3.35 10.99
N CYS A 202 -2.14 -2.28 10.70
CA CYS A 202 -1.80 -0.91 11.10
C CYS A 202 -1.55 -0.83 12.62
N ARG A 203 -2.44 -1.46 13.40
CA ARG A 203 -2.36 -1.46 14.88
C ARG A 203 -1.13 -2.17 15.44
N GLY A 204 -0.44 -3.02 14.67
CA GLY A 204 0.82 -3.64 15.07
C GLY A 204 0.75 -4.31 16.45
N SER A 205 -0.28 -5.12 16.69
CA SER A 205 -0.60 -5.80 17.97
C SER A 205 -1.04 -4.91 19.15
N LEU A 206 -1.01 -3.59 19.01
CA LEU A 206 -1.43 -2.66 20.06
C LEU A 206 -2.96 -2.58 20.16
N LYS A 207 -3.48 -2.62 21.39
CA LYS A 207 -4.91 -2.46 21.67
C LYS A 207 -5.23 -1.01 21.95
N ASP A 208 -6.32 -0.50 21.36
CA ASP A 208 -6.87 0.83 21.65
C ASP A 208 -5.81 1.94 21.61
N ARG A 209 -5.13 2.06 20.46
CA ARG A 209 -4.16 3.12 20.16
C ARG A 209 -4.58 3.90 18.92
N LEU A 210 -4.23 5.20 18.90
CA LEU A 210 -4.52 6.10 17.79
C LEU A 210 -3.66 5.77 16.56
N TYR A 211 -2.37 5.56 16.77
CA TYR A 211 -1.35 5.37 15.73
C TYR A 211 -0.71 3.98 15.84
N PRO A 212 -0.03 3.49 14.78
CA PRO A 212 0.70 2.22 14.80
C PRO A 212 1.70 2.05 15.94
N TRP A 213 2.21 3.18 16.47
CA TRP A 213 3.22 3.24 17.52
C TRP A 213 2.68 3.70 18.89
N GLY A 214 1.40 4.06 19.00
CA GLY A 214 0.81 4.49 20.27
C GLY A 214 -0.10 5.71 20.16
N ASN A 215 -0.13 6.55 21.21
CA ASN A 215 -1.08 7.66 21.34
C ASN A 215 -0.44 9.06 21.24
N LYS A 216 0.90 9.14 21.19
CA LYS A 216 1.61 10.41 20.95
C LYS A 216 2.00 10.45 19.49
N LEU A 217 1.68 11.56 18.80
CA LEU A 217 1.99 11.72 17.38
C LEU A 217 3.51 11.66 17.13
N ASN A 218 4.28 12.43 17.91
CA ASN A 218 5.74 12.48 17.83
C ASN A 218 6.38 11.98 19.15
N PRO A 219 6.49 10.65 19.37
CA PRO A 219 7.18 10.09 20.52
C PRO A 219 8.61 10.61 20.61
N LYS A 220 9.01 11.10 21.80
CA LYS A 220 10.34 11.68 22.03
C LYS A 220 10.72 12.83 21.08
N GLY A 221 9.73 13.53 20.52
CA GLY A 221 9.94 14.63 19.58
C GLY A 221 10.37 14.18 18.18
N GLN A 222 10.26 12.88 17.86
CA GLN A 222 10.60 12.34 16.55
C GLN A 222 9.34 12.17 15.70
N HIS A 223 9.41 12.50 14.42
CA HIS A 223 8.35 12.21 13.45
C HIS A 223 8.33 10.71 13.13
N TYR A 224 7.13 10.12 13.12
CA TYR A 224 6.91 8.68 12.87
C TYR A 224 6.11 8.41 11.58
N ALA A 225 5.71 9.46 10.87
CA ALA A 225 5.04 9.40 9.59
C ALA A 225 5.23 10.73 8.84
N ASN A 226 5.17 10.65 7.52
CA ASN A 226 5.08 11.80 6.64
C ASN A 226 3.67 12.39 6.67
N LEU A 227 3.54 13.61 7.19
CA LEU A 227 2.27 14.33 7.39
C LEU A 227 2.49 15.81 7.09
N TRP A 228 1.42 16.62 7.17
CA TRP A 228 1.58 18.06 7.03
C TRP A 228 2.02 18.70 8.36
N GLN A 229 2.96 19.64 8.32
CA GLN A 229 3.26 20.55 9.43
C GLN A 229 3.14 22.02 8.97
N GLY A 230 2.69 22.90 9.86
CA GLY A 230 2.39 24.30 9.53
C GLY A 230 0.90 24.55 9.27
N GLU A 231 0.59 25.52 8.42
CA GLU A 231 -0.78 26.00 8.16
C GLU A 231 -1.32 25.42 6.86
N PHE A 232 -2.14 24.36 6.97
CA PHE A 232 -2.82 23.80 5.80
C PHE A 232 -3.91 24.75 5.28
N PRO A 233 -4.06 24.95 3.95
CA PRO A 233 -3.24 24.42 2.85
C PRO A 233 -2.09 25.35 2.42
N ALA A 234 -1.89 26.49 3.10
CA ALA A 234 -1.04 27.59 2.64
C ALA A 234 0.47 27.34 2.77
N HIS A 235 0.92 26.69 3.85
CA HIS A 235 2.34 26.51 4.14
C HIS A 235 2.63 25.16 4.82
N ASN A 236 3.43 24.32 4.14
CA ASN A 236 4.00 23.10 4.72
C ASN A 236 5.46 23.37 5.14
N SER A 237 5.76 23.27 6.44
CA SER A 237 7.11 23.52 6.98
C SER A 237 8.08 22.36 6.75
N ALA A 238 7.60 21.17 6.36
CA ALA A 238 8.40 19.96 6.17
C ALA A 238 9.31 19.62 7.37
N GLU A 239 8.79 19.79 8.58
CA GLU A 239 9.50 19.43 9.81
C GLU A 239 9.83 17.93 9.88
N ASP A 240 9.03 17.09 9.24
CA ASP A 240 9.30 15.65 9.07
C ASP A 240 10.29 15.32 7.93
N GLY A 241 10.74 16.33 7.18
CA GLY A 241 11.67 16.21 6.06
C GLY A 241 11.03 16.21 4.67
N TYR A 242 9.70 16.17 4.54
CA TYR A 242 9.03 16.00 3.25
C TYR A 242 7.84 16.96 3.06
N THR A 243 7.78 17.63 1.90
CA THR A 243 6.62 18.43 1.48
C THR A 243 5.60 17.65 0.64
N LYS A 244 6.03 16.52 0.07
CA LYS A 244 5.26 15.61 -0.78
C LYS A 244 5.34 14.20 -0.21
N THR A 245 5.23 13.16 -1.03
CA THR A 245 5.57 11.80 -0.62
C THR A 245 7.04 11.70 -0.20
N SER A 246 7.34 10.74 0.67
CA SER A 246 8.69 10.30 1.04
C SER A 246 8.99 8.95 0.37
N PRO A 247 10.27 8.54 0.25
CA PRO A 247 10.62 7.16 -0.06
C PRO A 247 9.89 6.22 0.90
N VAL A 248 9.48 5.06 0.42
CA VAL A 248 8.90 4.05 1.31
C VAL A 248 9.92 3.64 2.38
N MET A 249 9.44 3.32 3.57
CA MET A 249 10.26 2.95 4.73
C MET A 249 11.15 4.08 5.27
N SER A 250 10.81 5.35 5.00
CA SER A 250 11.53 6.51 5.56
C SER A 250 11.33 6.67 7.07
N PHE A 251 10.19 6.21 7.59
CA PHE A 251 9.83 6.31 9.01
C PHE A 251 9.86 4.94 9.70
N PRO A 252 9.89 4.88 11.04
CA PRO A 252 9.91 3.60 11.75
C PRO A 252 8.70 2.71 11.44
N GLY A 253 8.95 1.45 11.10
CA GLY A 253 7.90 0.44 10.96
C GLY A 253 7.24 0.09 12.31
N ASN A 254 6.01 -0.40 12.26
CA ASN A 254 5.27 -0.85 13.45
C ASN A 254 5.77 -2.21 13.96
N ALA A 255 5.13 -2.77 14.98
CA ALA A 255 5.58 -4.04 15.59
C ALA A 255 5.50 -5.26 14.66
N PHE A 256 4.82 -5.16 13.52
CA PHE A 256 4.79 -6.19 12.48
C PHE A 256 5.84 -5.96 11.37
N GLY A 257 6.67 -4.92 11.49
CA GLY A 257 7.63 -4.52 10.46
C GLY A 257 6.97 -3.88 9.24
N LEU A 258 5.77 -3.32 9.41
CA LEU A 258 5.07 -2.59 8.34
C LEU A 258 5.33 -1.10 8.47
N TYR A 259 5.72 -0.49 7.37
CA TYR A 259 6.13 0.90 7.24
C TYR A 259 5.01 1.73 6.62
N ASP A 260 4.98 3.01 6.97
CA ASP A 260 4.09 4.01 6.35
C ASP A 260 2.60 3.62 6.38
N MET A 261 2.18 2.83 7.36
CA MET A 261 0.76 2.45 7.53
C MET A 261 -0.14 3.66 7.81
N VAL A 262 0.42 4.78 8.25
CA VAL A 262 -0.31 6.06 8.34
C VAL A 262 0.59 7.17 7.79
N GLY A 263 -0.01 8.14 7.11
CA GLY A 263 0.74 9.18 6.39
C GLY A 263 1.20 8.74 5.01
N ASN A 264 2.18 9.45 4.44
CA ASN A 264 2.72 9.25 3.09
C ASN A 264 1.63 9.24 1.99
N ALA A 265 1.14 8.09 1.53
CA ALA A 265 -0.03 8.02 0.65
C ALA A 265 -1.23 7.36 1.35
N TRP A 266 -2.43 7.80 0.99
CA TRP A 266 -3.64 7.03 1.26
C TRP A 266 -3.51 5.65 0.62
N GLU A 267 -4.13 4.64 1.22
CA GLU A 267 -4.07 3.28 0.70
C GLU A 267 -5.44 2.70 0.41
N TRP A 268 -5.64 2.23 -0.82
CA TRP A 268 -6.83 1.48 -1.20
C TRP A 268 -6.97 0.15 -0.45
N THR A 269 -8.20 -0.21 -0.12
CA THR A 269 -8.59 -1.54 0.41
C THR A 269 -9.67 -2.16 -0.46
N SER A 270 -9.99 -3.45 -0.30
CA SER A 270 -10.95 -4.15 -1.15
C SER A 270 -12.42 -3.74 -0.93
N ASP A 271 -12.73 -3.24 0.26
CA ASP A 271 -14.08 -3.12 0.78
C ASP A 271 -14.86 -1.98 0.11
N TRP A 272 -16.16 -2.20 -0.08
CA TRP A 272 -17.10 -1.13 -0.38
C TRP A 272 -17.33 -0.27 0.88
N TRP A 273 -17.54 1.02 0.70
CA TRP A 273 -17.76 1.96 1.79
C TRP A 273 -19.17 1.85 2.37
N SER A 274 -19.24 1.81 3.69
CA SER A 274 -20.46 2.01 4.49
C SER A 274 -20.06 2.61 5.83
N VAL A 275 -20.94 3.43 6.41
CA VAL A 275 -20.78 3.98 7.77
C VAL A 275 -21.59 3.20 8.82
N HIS A 276 -22.34 2.18 8.40
CA HIS A 276 -23.13 1.33 9.27
C HIS A 276 -22.39 0.03 9.57
N HIS A 277 -22.00 -0.13 10.84
CA HIS A 277 -21.30 -1.31 11.32
C HIS A 277 -22.04 -1.96 12.50
N THR A 278 -22.04 -3.29 12.57
CA THR A 278 -22.56 -4.05 13.72
C THR A 278 -21.52 -4.11 14.84
N THR A 279 -21.99 -4.31 16.08
CA THR A 279 -21.15 -4.68 17.23
C THR A 279 -20.92 -6.19 17.36
N ASP A 280 -21.57 -7.00 16.52
CA ASP A 280 -21.42 -8.45 16.52
C ASP A 280 -19.99 -8.87 16.16
N HIS A 281 -19.56 -10.00 16.72
CA HIS A 281 -18.30 -10.61 16.33
C HIS A 281 -18.29 -10.98 14.85
N GLN A 282 -17.26 -10.57 14.12
CA GLN A 282 -17.08 -10.86 12.70
C GLN A 282 -15.83 -11.71 12.47
N HIS A 283 -15.85 -12.56 11.43
CA HIS A 283 -14.72 -13.38 11.03
C HIS A 283 -14.36 -13.08 9.58
N ASN A 284 -13.14 -12.56 9.33
CA ASN A 284 -12.68 -12.08 8.02
C ASN A 284 -13.73 -11.22 7.27
N PRO A 285 -14.23 -10.12 7.85
CA PRO A 285 -15.23 -9.30 7.17
C PRO A 285 -14.66 -8.68 5.90
N THR A 286 -15.50 -8.60 4.86
CA THR A 286 -15.14 -8.07 3.52
C THR A 286 -15.95 -6.82 3.14
N GLY A 287 -16.52 -6.15 4.14
CA GLY A 287 -17.40 -5.00 3.94
C GLY A 287 -18.79 -5.38 3.37
N PRO A 288 -19.62 -4.39 3.02
CA PRO A 288 -20.91 -4.62 2.38
C PRO A 288 -20.75 -5.21 0.97
N PRO A 289 -21.74 -5.99 0.48
CA PRO A 289 -21.63 -6.68 -0.81
C PRO A 289 -21.62 -5.75 -2.03
N SER A 290 -22.07 -4.50 -1.85
CA SER A 290 -22.16 -3.49 -2.91
C SER A 290 -22.02 -2.09 -2.34
N GLY A 291 -21.57 -1.15 -3.17
CA GLY A 291 -21.50 0.27 -2.85
C GLY A 291 -21.09 1.08 -4.08
N THR A 292 -20.99 2.40 -3.90
CA THR A 292 -20.50 3.34 -4.92
C THR A 292 -19.01 3.62 -4.77
N ASP A 293 -18.53 3.64 -3.52
CA ASP A 293 -17.19 4.08 -3.17
C ASP A 293 -16.40 2.95 -2.50
N LYS A 294 -15.10 2.89 -2.75
CA LYS A 294 -14.18 1.96 -2.10
C LYS A 294 -13.52 2.61 -0.90
N VAL A 295 -13.24 1.81 0.13
CA VAL A 295 -12.59 2.27 1.35
C VAL A 295 -11.11 2.54 1.08
N LYS A 296 -10.61 3.67 1.60
CA LYS A 296 -9.19 3.99 1.72
C LYS A 296 -8.81 4.31 3.18
N LYS A 297 -7.58 4.00 3.56
CA LYS A 297 -7.08 4.09 4.95
C LYS A 297 -5.72 4.81 5.02
N GLY A 298 -5.31 5.18 6.24
CA GLY A 298 -3.95 5.67 6.53
C GLY A 298 -3.74 7.18 6.57
N GLY A 299 -4.51 7.97 5.82
CA GLY A 299 -4.16 9.37 5.62
C GLY A 299 -3.02 9.53 4.61
N SER A 300 -2.46 10.73 4.49
CA SER A 300 -1.36 11.01 3.55
C SER A 300 -0.48 12.15 4.06
N TYR A 301 0.58 12.49 3.31
CA TYR A 301 1.45 13.65 3.55
C TYR A 301 0.69 14.99 3.62
N MET A 302 -0.55 15.04 3.12
CA MET A 302 -1.41 16.23 3.19
C MET A 302 -2.21 16.33 4.48
N CYS A 303 -2.29 15.26 5.27
CA CYS A 303 -3.21 15.23 6.40
C CYS A 303 -2.65 16.00 7.60
N HIS A 304 -3.44 16.98 8.06
CA HIS A 304 -3.17 17.80 9.23
C HIS A 304 -4.35 17.73 10.21
N LYS A 305 -4.11 17.88 11.52
CA LYS A 305 -5.16 17.80 12.55
C LYS A 305 -6.32 18.79 12.31
N SER A 306 -6.04 19.97 11.75
CA SER A 306 -7.04 21.03 11.53
C SER A 306 -8.06 20.72 10.44
N TYR A 307 -7.76 19.80 9.52
CA TYR A 307 -8.57 19.55 8.33
C TYR A 307 -8.81 18.04 8.09
N CYS A 308 -7.73 17.26 8.00
CA CYS A 308 -7.75 15.81 7.77
C CYS A 308 -7.12 15.10 8.98
N TYR A 309 -7.88 14.86 10.04
CA TYR A 309 -7.38 14.07 11.18
C TYR A 309 -7.51 12.54 10.94
N ARG A 310 -7.09 12.07 9.75
CA ARG A 310 -7.25 10.68 9.31
C ARG A 310 -5.96 9.84 9.29
N TYR A 311 -4.86 10.35 9.84
CA TYR A 311 -3.62 9.59 10.08
C TYR A 311 -3.70 8.72 11.35
N ARG A 312 -4.82 8.01 11.55
CA ARG A 312 -5.07 7.10 12.67
C ARG A 312 -5.52 5.76 12.12
N CYS A 313 -5.17 4.64 12.76
CA CYS A 313 -5.55 3.32 12.23
C CYS A 313 -7.06 3.13 12.09
N ALA A 314 -7.84 3.65 13.05
CA ALA A 314 -9.31 3.60 13.03
C ALA A 314 -9.96 4.59 12.03
N ALA A 315 -9.21 5.59 11.57
CA ALA A 315 -9.75 6.53 10.61
C ALA A 315 -9.93 5.85 9.26
N ARG A 316 -10.87 6.37 8.47
CA ARG A 316 -11.30 5.79 7.21
C ARG A 316 -11.90 6.87 6.33
N SER A 317 -11.82 6.65 5.03
CA SER A 317 -12.45 7.51 4.03
C SER A 317 -12.71 6.67 2.79
N GLN A 318 -13.17 7.31 1.73
CA GLN A 318 -13.62 6.64 0.53
C GLN A 318 -13.47 7.54 -0.69
N ASN A 319 -13.44 6.89 -1.85
CA ASN A 319 -13.55 7.52 -3.16
C ASN A 319 -14.20 6.51 -4.10
N THR A 320 -14.75 6.99 -5.22
CA THR A 320 -15.19 6.11 -6.30
C THR A 320 -14.01 5.28 -6.81
N PRO A 321 -14.23 4.03 -7.27
CA PRO A 321 -13.14 3.12 -7.63
C PRO A 321 -12.27 3.61 -8.81
N ASP A 322 -12.79 4.54 -9.61
CA ASP A 322 -12.11 5.18 -10.74
C ASP A 322 -11.39 6.50 -10.39
N SER A 323 -11.56 7.00 -9.15
CA SER A 323 -10.86 8.18 -8.66
C SER A 323 -9.36 7.93 -8.55
N SER A 324 -8.56 8.95 -8.89
CA SER A 324 -7.10 8.99 -8.67
C SER A 324 -6.70 10.37 -8.13
N ALA A 325 -5.67 10.42 -7.29
CA ALA A 325 -5.18 11.67 -6.69
C ALA A 325 -3.69 11.61 -6.35
N SER A 326 -3.05 12.79 -6.26
CA SER A 326 -1.62 12.95 -6.00
C SER A 326 -1.17 12.54 -4.60
N ASN A 327 -2.06 11.99 -3.78
CA ASN A 327 -1.80 11.51 -2.43
C ASN A 327 -2.40 10.13 -2.14
N LEU A 328 -2.75 9.37 -3.18
CA LEU A 328 -3.45 8.09 -3.08
C LEU A 328 -2.70 7.00 -3.86
N GLY A 329 -2.29 5.97 -3.13
CA GLY A 329 -1.63 4.76 -3.60
C GLY A 329 -2.26 3.50 -2.98
N PHE A 330 -1.46 2.46 -2.76
CA PHE A 330 -1.92 1.19 -2.18
C PHE A 330 -0.75 0.28 -1.78
N ARG A 331 -1.06 -0.77 -1.02
CA ARG A 331 -0.20 -1.94 -0.80
C ARG A 331 -0.98 -3.23 -1.06
N CYS A 332 -0.30 -4.35 -1.30
CA CYS A 332 -0.97 -5.63 -1.51
C CYS A 332 -0.94 -6.54 -0.28
N ALA A 333 -1.87 -7.48 -0.25
CA ALA A 333 -1.97 -8.59 0.69
C ALA A 333 -2.11 -9.92 -0.07
N ALA A 334 -1.83 -11.04 0.57
CA ALA A 334 -1.99 -12.36 -0.01
C ALA A 334 -2.43 -13.39 1.03
N GLU A 335 -3.17 -14.39 0.57
CA GLU A 335 -3.57 -15.52 1.40
C GLU A 335 -2.35 -16.33 1.86
N GLN A 336 -2.42 -16.91 3.06
CA GLN A 336 -1.50 -17.97 3.45
C GLN A 336 -1.81 -19.22 2.61
N LYS A 337 -0.89 -19.61 1.72
CA LYS A 337 -0.99 -20.90 1.02
C LYS A 337 -0.88 -22.04 2.05
N ARG A 338 -1.94 -22.83 2.17
CA ARG A 338 -2.00 -24.01 3.03
C ARG A 338 -1.23 -25.18 2.44
#